data_AF-A0A937MBB0-F1
#
_entry.id   AF-A0A937MBB0-F1
#
_cell.length_a   1.000
_cell.length_b   1.000
_cell.length_c   1.000
_cell.angle_alpha   90.00
_cell.angle_beta   90.00
_cell.angle_gamma   90.00
#
_symmetry.space_group_name_H-M   'P 1'
#
loop_
_entity.id
_entity.type
_entity.pdbx_description
1 polymer ?
#
loop_
_entity_poly.entity_id
_entity_poly.type
_entity_poly.pdbx_seq_one_letter_code
_entity_poly.pdbx_strand_id
1 'polypeptide(L)'
;MKKLFVTGLVATSLLMTGAVMAAPKYADVKIPKNIQAIVAYNAGGSSDALARVMLPFWEKKVEELTGKKPNAIVVNLPGAGGEIGWTSLSYAKKDGSTIGVINLPAVALVQAARVAKYAPWLEKFAPIGVNIIDPNVVRLQKDAKYATLKDALDAAKAKPGSVTVGADGPLSDDHMAVYALAVKYGAEFTFVPYSGGAPANKAFQSGEVDIAVGNVFDHLKTKGSAKDVMVLRPSRYTSMDAMKGVKTAKESIGMDVGDLGSTRGWAAPAGIPAKLLTVYREAFAMAVNDPEYKKAALKRNITIVDPLVGDDFGGFMKDQQALVGDLLDLFVKGGYIKK
;
A
#
# COMPACT_ATOMS: atom_id res chain seq x y z
N MET A 1 74.08 23.33 -56.00
CA MET A 1 72.77 23.65 -55.37
C MET A 1 71.95 22.37 -55.28
N LYS A 2 71.96 21.69 -54.13
CA LYS A 2 71.13 20.51 -53.82
C LYS A 2 70.22 20.91 -52.64
N LYS A 3 68.91 20.90 -52.81
CA LYS A 3 67.96 21.19 -51.72
C LYS A 3 67.46 19.88 -51.10
N LEU A 4 67.72 19.75 -49.81
CA LEU A 4 67.29 18.69 -48.89
C LEU A 4 65.80 18.90 -48.55
N PHE A 5 64.98 17.84 -48.67
CA PHE A 5 63.63 17.81 -48.10
C PHE A 5 63.70 17.30 -46.67
N VAL A 6 63.25 18.12 -45.72
CA VAL A 6 63.11 17.78 -44.30
C VAL A 6 61.74 17.13 -44.09
N THR A 7 61.74 15.89 -43.62
CA THR A 7 60.55 15.15 -43.15
C THR A 7 60.36 15.47 -41.67
N GLY A 8 59.27 16.17 -41.33
CA GLY A 8 58.84 16.39 -39.94
C GLY A 8 57.67 15.48 -39.60
N LEU A 9 57.92 14.50 -38.74
CA LEU A 9 56.95 13.53 -38.21
C LEU A 9 55.90 14.26 -37.36
N VAL A 10 54.61 14.22 -37.73
CA VAL A 10 53.50 14.61 -36.86
C VAL A 10 53.03 13.36 -36.12
N ALA A 11 53.34 13.27 -34.82
CA ALA A 11 52.82 12.23 -33.95
C ALA A 11 51.39 12.58 -33.51
N THR A 12 50.39 11.96 -34.14
CA THR A 12 48.99 12.05 -33.72
C THR A 12 48.74 11.06 -32.58
N SER A 13 48.77 11.53 -31.34
CA SER A 13 48.33 10.77 -30.17
C SER A 13 46.80 10.63 -30.17
N LEU A 14 46.30 9.46 -30.62
CA LEU A 14 44.91 9.04 -30.45
C LEU A 14 44.63 8.84 -28.94
N LEU A 15 43.94 9.79 -28.31
CA LEU A 15 43.27 9.58 -27.03
C LEU A 15 42.04 8.69 -27.28
N MET A 16 42.20 7.38 -27.12
CA MET A 16 41.06 6.48 -26.93
C MET A 16 40.43 6.75 -25.57
N THR A 17 39.46 7.66 -25.52
CA THR A 17 38.49 7.73 -24.41
C THR A 17 37.54 6.54 -24.53
N GLY A 18 38.04 5.35 -24.18
CA GLY A 18 37.20 4.18 -23.99
C GLY A 18 36.20 4.49 -22.88
N ALA A 19 34.91 4.57 -23.21
CA ALA A 19 33.85 4.62 -22.22
C ALA A 19 33.94 3.34 -21.39
N VAL A 20 34.50 3.46 -20.18
CA VAL A 20 34.49 2.38 -19.19
C VAL A 20 33.03 2.18 -18.80
N MET A 21 32.37 1.23 -19.46
CA MET A 21 31.07 0.73 -19.04
C MET A 21 31.30 0.10 -17.66
N ALA A 22 30.95 0.82 -16.61
CA ALA A 22 31.07 0.34 -15.24
C ALA A 22 30.30 -0.98 -15.11
N ALA A 23 30.98 -2.03 -14.66
CA ALA A 23 30.34 -3.33 -14.44
C ALA A 23 29.23 -3.18 -13.39
N PRO A 24 28.09 -3.91 -13.52
CA PRO A 24 27.02 -3.84 -12.54
C PRO A 24 27.52 -4.19 -11.13
N LYS A 25 27.11 -3.40 -10.13
CA LYS A 25 27.53 -3.51 -8.72
C LYS A 25 27.35 -4.92 -8.15
N TYR A 26 26.31 -5.63 -8.61
CA TYR A 26 25.90 -6.94 -8.11
C TYR A 26 25.80 -8.00 -9.23
N ALA A 27 26.75 -7.97 -10.18
CA ALA A 27 26.76 -8.89 -11.32
C ALA A 27 26.86 -10.39 -10.93
N ASP A 28 27.41 -10.70 -9.74
CA ASP A 28 27.56 -12.06 -9.19
C ASP A 28 26.27 -12.59 -8.53
N VAL A 29 25.31 -11.71 -8.22
CA VAL A 29 24.07 -12.08 -7.53
C VAL A 29 23.11 -12.73 -8.51
N LYS A 30 22.66 -13.96 -8.21
CA LYS A 30 21.63 -14.64 -9.01
C LYS A 30 20.27 -13.99 -8.77
N ILE A 31 19.70 -13.42 -9.83
CA ILE A 31 18.34 -12.86 -9.82
C ILE A 31 17.39 -13.82 -10.53
N PRO A 32 16.28 -14.25 -9.90
CA PRO A 32 15.24 -15.01 -10.58
C PRO A 32 14.67 -14.23 -11.77
N LYS A 33 14.57 -14.89 -12.93
CA LYS A 33 13.99 -14.27 -14.13
C LYS A 33 12.51 -13.96 -13.96
N ASN A 34 11.77 -14.87 -13.34
CA ASN A 34 10.35 -14.72 -13.05
C ASN A 34 10.16 -14.54 -11.56
N ILE A 35 9.49 -13.46 -11.17
CA ILE A 35 9.22 -13.12 -9.77
C ILE A 35 7.70 -13.00 -9.63
N GLN A 36 7.12 -13.68 -8.66
CA GLN A 36 5.72 -13.51 -8.30
C GLN A 36 5.61 -12.38 -7.27
N ALA A 37 4.81 -11.36 -7.59
CA ALA A 37 4.47 -10.28 -6.68
C ALA A 37 3.06 -10.53 -6.12
N ILE A 38 2.98 -11.14 -4.94
CA ILE A 38 1.71 -11.47 -4.29
C ILE A 38 1.02 -10.19 -3.82
N VAL A 39 -0.24 -10.01 -4.23
CA VAL A 39 -1.15 -8.98 -3.71
C VAL A 39 -2.30 -9.70 -3.02
N ALA A 40 -2.50 -9.47 -1.73
CA ALA A 40 -3.49 -10.19 -0.91
C ALA A 40 -4.95 -9.76 -1.13
N TYR A 41 -5.22 -8.99 -2.20
CA TYR A 41 -6.49 -8.37 -2.52
C TYR A 41 -6.82 -8.50 -4.00
N ASN A 42 -8.09 -8.27 -4.35
CA ASN A 42 -8.60 -8.40 -5.70
C ASN A 42 -7.91 -7.46 -6.71
N ALA A 43 -7.83 -7.94 -7.95
CA ALA A 43 -7.36 -7.15 -9.08
C ALA A 43 -8.20 -5.87 -9.24
N GLY A 44 -7.55 -4.77 -9.64
CA GLY A 44 -8.20 -3.48 -9.80
C GLY A 44 -8.52 -2.73 -8.51
N GLY A 45 -8.23 -3.28 -7.32
CA GLY A 45 -8.21 -2.52 -6.06
C GLY A 45 -6.96 -1.64 -5.94
N SER A 46 -6.89 -0.83 -4.89
CA SER A 46 -5.74 0.04 -4.60
C SER A 46 -4.42 -0.74 -4.53
N SER A 47 -4.31 -1.79 -3.70
CA SER A 47 -3.07 -2.58 -3.58
C SER A 47 -2.55 -3.14 -4.91
N ASP A 48 -3.45 -3.63 -5.77
CA ASP A 48 -3.12 -4.15 -7.10
C ASP A 48 -2.63 -3.04 -8.03
N ALA A 49 -3.38 -1.94 -8.12
CA ALA A 49 -3.04 -0.83 -8.99
C ALA A 49 -1.67 -0.21 -8.63
N LEU A 50 -1.43 -0.04 -7.33
CA LEU A 50 -0.19 0.50 -6.77
C LEU A 50 1.00 -0.42 -7.03
N ALA A 51 0.82 -1.73 -6.86
CA ALA A 51 1.83 -2.73 -7.20
C ALA A 51 2.25 -2.64 -8.66
N ARG A 52 1.27 -2.57 -9.57
CA ARG A 52 1.50 -2.43 -11.03
C ARG A 52 2.18 -1.13 -11.43
N VAL A 53 2.11 -0.09 -10.61
CA VAL A 53 2.88 1.16 -10.84
C VAL A 53 4.34 0.97 -10.46
N MET A 54 4.61 0.38 -9.30
CA MET A 54 5.97 0.28 -8.74
C MET A 54 6.85 -0.72 -9.50
N LEU A 55 6.32 -1.90 -9.82
CA LEU A 55 7.12 -3.04 -10.28
C LEU A 55 8.00 -2.74 -11.51
N PRO A 56 7.52 -2.06 -12.57
CA PRO A 56 8.37 -1.74 -13.72
C PRO A 56 9.58 -0.86 -13.37
N PHE A 57 9.44 0.05 -12.40
CA PHE A 57 10.56 0.87 -11.94
C PHE A 57 11.52 0.05 -11.10
N TRP A 58 10.99 -0.78 -10.19
CA TRP A 58 11.81 -1.68 -9.38
C TRP A 58 12.61 -2.67 -10.25
N GLU A 59 12.00 -3.30 -11.25
CA GLU A 59 12.65 -4.18 -12.21
C GLU A 59 13.80 -3.48 -12.94
N LYS A 60 13.56 -2.25 -13.42
CA LYS A 60 14.58 -1.43 -14.06
C LYS A 60 15.77 -1.18 -13.12
N LYS A 61 15.52 -0.92 -11.83
CA LYS A 61 16.61 -0.70 -10.86
C LYS A 61 17.34 -1.98 -10.50
N VAL A 62 16.67 -3.14 -10.48
CA VAL A 62 17.35 -4.44 -10.37
C VAL A 62 18.24 -4.68 -11.59
N GLU A 63 17.78 -4.36 -12.80
CA GLU A 63 18.58 -4.47 -14.03
C GLU A 63 19.80 -3.54 -14.02
N GLU A 64 19.64 -2.27 -13.63
CA GLU A 64 20.75 -1.32 -13.46
C GLU A 64 21.80 -1.84 -12.45
N LEU A 65 21.37 -2.44 -11.34
CA LEU A 65 22.25 -2.93 -10.27
C LEU A 65 22.99 -4.23 -10.61
N THR A 66 22.38 -5.10 -11.42
CA THR A 66 22.82 -6.51 -11.58
C THR A 66 23.16 -6.90 -13.01
N GLY A 67 22.73 -6.10 -14.00
CA GLY A 67 22.74 -6.48 -15.41
C GLY A 67 21.80 -7.63 -15.75
N LYS A 68 20.88 -8.01 -14.84
CA LYS A 68 19.88 -9.06 -15.04
C LYS A 68 18.50 -8.42 -15.11
N LYS A 69 17.72 -8.80 -16.11
CA LYS A 69 16.36 -8.30 -16.31
C LYS A 69 15.32 -9.25 -15.68
N PRO A 70 14.81 -8.96 -14.47
CA PRO A 70 13.70 -9.72 -13.91
C PRO A 70 12.38 -9.37 -14.62
N ASN A 71 11.38 -10.21 -14.39
CA ASN A 71 9.98 -9.99 -14.76
C ASN A 71 9.10 -10.33 -13.55
N ALA A 72 8.60 -9.31 -12.87
CA ALA A 72 7.73 -9.39 -11.72
C ALA A 72 6.27 -9.35 -12.15
N ILE A 73 5.56 -10.45 -11.90
CA ILE A 73 4.16 -10.62 -12.29
C ILE A 73 3.29 -10.53 -11.04
N VAL A 74 2.30 -9.64 -11.07
CA VAL A 74 1.32 -9.52 -9.99
C VAL A 74 0.42 -10.76 -9.95
N VAL A 75 0.34 -11.40 -8.79
CA VAL A 75 -0.54 -12.53 -8.49
C VAL A 75 -1.50 -12.11 -7.37
N ASN A 76 -2.77 -11.91 -7.72
CA ASN A 76 -3.80 -11.55 -6.75
C ASN A 76 -4.30 -12.80 -6.02
N LEU A 77 -4.12 -12.86 -4.70
CA LEU A 77 -4.57 -13.95 -3.81
C LEU A 77 -5.51 -13.37 -2.74
N PRO A 78 -6.75 -13.00 -3.10
CA PRO A 78 -7.72 -12.40 -2.18
C PRO A 78 -8.30 -13.42 -1.19
N GLY A 79 -8.84 -12.91 -0.08
CA GLY A 79 -9.69 -13.67 0.86
C GLY A 79 -9.25 -13.53 2.32
N ALA A 80 -10.23 -13.68 3.22
CA ALA A 80 -10.03 -13.62 4.68
C ALA A 80 -9.21 -12.39 5.17
N GLY A 81 -9.48 -11.21 4.61
CA GLY A 81 -8.78 -9.96 4.99
C GLY A 81 -7.31 -9.90 4.57
N GLY A 82 -6.88 -10.78 3.66
CA GLY A 82 -5.49 -10.87 3.19
C GLY A 82 -4.73 -12.10 3.72
N GLU A 83 -5.34 -12.85 4.63
CA GLU A 83 -4.77 -14.07 5.24
C GLU A 83 -4.25 -15.07 4.20
N ILE A 84 -5.00 -15.31 3.12
CA ILE A 84 -4.62 -16.27 2.07
C ILE A 84 -3.31 -15.84 1.41
N GLY A 85 -3.20 -14.56 1.01
CA GLY A 85 -2.03 -14.01 0.35
C GLY A 85 -0.79 -13.98 1.25
N TRP A 86 -0.93 -13.50 2.49
CA TRP A 86 0.19 -13.41 3.43
C TRP A 86 0.65 -14.78 3.94
N THR A 87 -0.28 -15.73 4.11
CA THR A 87 0.06 -17.13 4.41
C THR A 87 0.87 -17.72 3.26
N SER A 88 0.41 -17.57 2.02
CA SER A 88 1.13 -18.03 0.83
C SER A 88 2.55 -17.44 0.77
N LEU A 89 2.69 -16.12 0.95
CA LEU A 89 3.99 -15.46 1.00
C LEU A 89 4.90 -16.03 2.11
N SER A 90 4.34 -16.28 3.30
CA SER A 90 5.11 -16.76 4.46
C SER A 90 5.68 -18.18 4.30
N TYR A 91 5.12 -18.98 3.37
CA TYR A 91 5.56 -20.33 3.03
C TYR A 91 6.25 -20.41 1.66
N ALA A 92 6.36 -19.29 0.94
CA ALA A 92 6.98 -19.26 -0.38
C ALA A 92 8.48 -19.58 -0.32
N LYS A 93 9.05 -19.93 -1.48
CA LYS A 93 10.48 -20.21 -1.60
C LYS A 93 11.30 -18.96 -1.25
N LYS A 94 12.37 -19.18 -0.50
CA LYS A 94 13.30 -18.14 -0.05
C LYS A 94 14.34 -17.77 -1.13
N ASP A 95 14.12 -18.14 -2.39
CA ASP A 95 15.09 -17.92 -3.49
C ASP A 95 14.92 -16.56 -4.20
N GLY A 96 14.03 -15.70 -3.67
CA GLY A 96 13.68 -14.39 -4.21
C GLY A 96 12.70 -14.42 -5.38
N SER A 97 12.23 -15.60 -5.81
CA SER A 97 11.22 -15.71 -6.87
C SER A 97 9.81 -15.29 -6.41
N THR A 98 9.64 -14.91 -5.14
CA THR A 98 8.40 -14.40 -4.59
C THR A 98 8.66 -13.20 -3.69
N ILE A 99 7.92 -12.13 -3.92
CA ILE A 99 7.78 -10.96 -3.06
C ILE A 99 6.29 -10.70 -2.85
N GLY A 100 5.92 -9.90 -1.87
CA GLY A 100 4.51 -9.57 -1.67
C GLY A 100 4.30 -8.20 -1.07
N VAL A 101 3.11 -7.67 -1.33
CA VAL A 101 2.64 -6.41 -0.77
C VAL A 101 2.17 -6.65 0.67
N ILE A 102 2.71 -5.83 1.58
CA ILE A 102 2.37 -5.83 3.00
C ILE A 102 1.52 -4.59 3.27
N ASN A 103 0.23 -4.82 3.59
CA ASN A 103 -0.70 -3.75 3.96
C ASN A 103 -0.75 -3.63 5.47
N LEU A 104 -0.34 -2.48 6.00
CA LEU A 104 -0.48 -2.17 7.42
C LEU A 104 -1.59 -1.13 7.60
N PRO A 105 -2.43 -1.25 8.64
CA PRO A 105 -2.30 -2.20 9.78
C PRO A 105 -2.89 -3.60 9.55
N ALA A 106 -3.58 -3.86 8.43
CA ALA A 106 -4.36 -5.08 8.18
C ALA A 106 -3.62 -6.40 8.46
N VAL A 107 -2.38 -6.55 8.00
CA VAL A 107 -1.59 -7.79 8.23
C VAL A 107 -1.41 -8.11 9.72
N ALA A 108 -1.22 -7.08 10.54
CA ALA A 108 -1.05 -7.25 11.98
C ALA A 108 -2.38 -7.57 12.67
N LEU A 109 -3.48 -6.94 12.25
CA LEU A 109 -4.82 -7.19 12.79
C LEU A 109 -5.29 -8.60 12.50
N VAL A 110 -5.18 -9.03 11.25
CA VAL A 110 -5.61 -10.36 10.85
C VAL A 110 -4.80 -11.42 11.61
N GLN A 111 -3.49 -11.22 11.74
CA GLN A 111 -2.63 -12.12 12.53
C GLN A 111 -3.07 -12.19 14.00
N ALA A 112 -3.35 -11.06 14.62
CA ALA A 112 -3.60 -10.99 16.05
C ALA A 112 -5.06 -11.30 16.44
N ALA A 113 -6.03 -11.06 15.55
CA ALA A 113 -7.43 -11.44 15.74
C ALA A 113 -7.68 -12.95 15.60
N ARG A 114 -6.84 -13.66 14.86
CA ARG A 114 -7.01 -15.09 14.55
C ARG A 114 -6.09 -15.91 15.45
N VAL A 115 -6.54 -16.10 16.69
CA VAL A 115 -5.82 -16.71 17.83
C VAL A 115 -5.28 -18.13 17.55
N ALA A 116 -5.68 -18.81 16.48
CA ALA A 116 -5.21 -20.16 16.19
C ALA A 116 -4.88 -20.37 14.71
N LYS A 117 -3.65 -20.84 14.45
CA LYS A 117 -3.15 -21.66 13.31
C LYS A 117 -2.26 -21.02 12.24
N TYR A 118 -1.94 -19.72 12.28
CA TYR A 118 -1.07 -19.11 11.25
C TYR A 118 0.31 -18.71 11.78
N ALA A 119 1.28 -18.70 10.88
CA ALA A 119 2.64 -18.28 11.15
C ALA A 119 2.68 -16.84 11.71
N PRO A 120 3.68 -16.48 12.53
CA PRO A 120 3.93 -15.08 12.86
C PRO A 120 4.40 -14.36 11.59
N TRP A 121 3.46 -13.90 10.75
CA TRP A 121 3.74 -13.42 9.40
C TRP A 121 4.80 -12.32 9.40
N LEU A 122 4.69 -11.36 10.32
CA LEU A 122 5.67 -10.28 10.45
C LEU A 122 7.09 -10.79 10.73
N GLU A 123 7.25 -11.90 11.47
CA GLU A 123 8.55 -12.55 11.69
C GLU A 123 8.98 -13.42 10.50
N LYS A 124 8.02 -13.87 9.69
CA LYS A 124 8.27 -14.63 8.45
C LYS A 124 8.50 -13.76 7.22
N PHE A 125 8.56 -12.45 7.37
CA PHE A 125 8.82 -11.51 6.28
C PHE A 125 10.18 -10.84 6.44
N ALA A 126 10.91 -10.75 5.33
CA ALA A 126 12.10 -9.91 5.17
C ALA A 126 11.68 -8.58 4.53
N PRO A 127 11.66 -7.46 5.28
CA PRO A 127 11.16 -6.19 4.77
C PRO A 127 12.04 -5.64 3.63
N ILE A 128 11.42 -5.17 2.56
CA ILE A 128 12.07 -4.49 1.44
C ILE A 128 11.92 -2.98 1.62
N GLY A 129 10.68 -2.49 1.73
CA GLY A 129 10.41 -1.08 2.01
C GLY A 129 8.96 -0.67 1.78
N VAL A 130 8.64 0.57 2.16
CA VAL A 130 7.32 1.20 1.99
C VAL A 130 7.51 2.66 1.62
N ASN A 131 6.66 3.18 0.73
CA ASN A 131 6.66 4.60 0.35
C ASN A 131 5.26 5.15 0.05
N ILE A 132 4.21 4.39 0.40
CA ILE A 132 2.83 4.74 0.09
C ILE A 132 2.04 4.78 1.38
N ILE A 133 1.29 5.87 1.54
CA ILE A 133 0.18 5.97 2.50
C ILE A 133 -1.10 6.36 1.75
N ASP A 134 -2.19 5.71 2.13
CA ASP A 134 -3.48 5.91 1.51
C ASP A 134 -4.55 5.98 2.60
N PRO A 135 -4.89 7.20 3.05
CA PRO A 135 -5.81 7.39 4.15
C PRO A 135 -7.18 6.83 3.86
N ASN A 136 -7.92 6.45 4.90
CA ASN A 136 -9.33 6.19 4.75
C ASN A 136 -10.10 7.51 4.62
N VAL A 137 -11.18 7.48 3.85
CA VAL A 137 -12.14 8.57 3.75
C VAL A 137 -13.55 7.98 3.79
N VAL A 138 -14.47 8.75 4.36
CA VAL A 138 -15.90 8.43 4.48
C VAL A 138 -16.64 9.16 3.38
N ARG A 139 -17.54 8.45 2.71
CA ARG A 139 -18.35 8.96 1.61
C ARG A 139 -19.83 8.79 1.85
N LEU A 140 -20.58 9.79 1.41
CA LEU A 140 -22.02 9.70 1.21
C LEU A 140 -22.32 9.66 -0.28
N GLN A 141 -23.40 9.00 -0.66
CA GLN A 141 -23.88 9.10 -2.04
C GLN A 141 -24.19 10.56 -2.39
N LYS A 142 -24.09 10.91 -3.67
CA LYS A 142 -24.43 12.27 -4.11
C LYS A 142 -25.88 12.63 -3.79
N ASP A 143 -26.78 11.68 -4.04
CA ASP A 143 -28.21 11.74 -3.73
C ASP A 143 -28.51 10.96 -2.43
N ALA A 144 -27.65 11.12 -1.43
CA ALA A 144 -27.75 10.36 -0.19
C ALA A 144 -29.04 10.64 0.59
N LYS A 145 -29.53 9.57 1.23
CA LYS A 145 -30.56 9.60 2.28
C LYS A 145 -30.22 10.56 3.43
N TYR A 146 -28.92 10.80 3.67
CA TYR A 146 -28.41 11.70 4.70
C TYR A 146 -27.71 12.90 4.04
N ALA A 147 -28.07 14.12 4.46
CA ALA A 147 -27.49 15.34 3.91
C ALA A 147 -26.03 15.52 4.35
N THR A 148 -25.73 15.14 5.60
CA THR A 148 -24.39 15.20 6.19
C THR A 148 -24.02 13.89 6.87
N LEU A 149 -22.72 13.68 7.10
CA LEU A 149 -22.24 12.51 7.85
C LEU A 149 -22.75 12.53 9.29
N LYS A 150 -22.92 13.73 9.88
CA LYS A 150 -23.48 13.88 11.22
C LYS A 150 -24.92 13.36 11.28
N ASP A 151 -25.73 13.62 10.26
CA ASP A 151 -27.12 13.11 10.20
C ASP A 151 -27.15 11.58 10.17
N ALA A 152 -26.24 10.96 9.40
CA ALA A 152 -26.12 9.51 9.36
C ALA A 152 -25.65 8.93 10.70
N LEU A 153 -24.66 9.57 11.34
CA LEU A 153 -24.16 9.17 12.65
C LEU A 153 -25.25 9.28 13.74
N ASP A 154 -25.99 10.38 13.77
CA ASP A 154 -27.09 10.59 14.71
C ASP A 154 -28.23 9.58 14.49
N ALA A 155 -28.55 9.25 13.22
CA ALA A 155 -29.53 8.22 12.90
C ALA A 155 -29.11 6.82 13.40
N ALA A 156 -27.85 6.46 13.18
CA ALA A 156 -27.27 5.19 13.66
C ALA A 156 -27.22 5.12 15.19
N LYS A 157 -27.03 6.25 15.88
CA LYS A 157 -27.08 6.35 17.34
C LYS A 157 -28.50 6.25 17.89
N ALA A 158 -29.46 6.91 17.25
CA ALA A 158 -30.87 6.90 17.67
C ALA A 158 -31.54 5.53 17.40
N LYS A 159 -31.15 4.86 16.31
CA LYS A 159 -31.63 3.53 15.93
C LYS A 159 -30.44 2.67 15.49
N PRO A 160 -29.84 1.90 16.42
CA PRO A 160 -28.76 0.97 16.11
C PRO A 160 -29.05 0.09 14.88
N GLY A 161 -28.06 -0.04 14.00
CA GLY A 161 -28.16 -0.82 12.76
C GLY A 161 -28.95 -0.18 11.62
N SER A 162 -29.52 1.01 11.79
CA SER A 162 -30.35 1.67 10.77
C SER A 162 -29.60 2.26 9.58
N VAL A 163 -28.27 2.37 9.69
CA VAL A 163 -27.37 2.91 8.66
C VAL A 163 -26.40 1.82 8.23
N THR A 164 -26.35 1.58 6.93
CA THR A 164 -25.48 0.58 6.32
C THR A 164 -24.16 1.20 5.87
N VAL A 165 -23.05 0.50 6.14
CA VAL A 165 -21.70 0.95 5.75
C VAL A 165 -21.00 -0.16 5.00
N GLY A 166 -20.64 0.09 3.74
CA GLY A 166 -19.87 -0.83 2.91
C GLY A 166 -18.37 -0.50 2.93
N ALA A 167 -17.54 -1.52 3.11
CA ALA A 167 -16.09 -1.38 3.09
C ALA A 167 -15.41 -2.72 2.74
N ASP A 168 -14.08 -2.70 2.57
CA ASP A 168 -13.30 -3.94 2.53
C ASP A 168 -13.55 -4.77 3.81
N GLY A 169 -13.53 -6.09 3.67
CA GLY A 169 -14.10 -7.06 4.59
C GLY A 169 -13.50 -7.07 6.01
N PRO A 170 -13.93 -8.03 6.85
CA PRO A 170 -13.62 -8.01 8.27
C PRO A 170 -12.11 -7.95 8.53
N LEU A 171 -11.73 -7.11 9.49
CA LEU A 171 -10.35 -6.87 9.94
C LEU A 171 -9.43 -6.16 8.93
N SER A 172 -9.99 -5.61 7.85
CA SER A 172 -9.30 -4.63 7.00
C SER A 172 -9.09 -3.30 7.74
N ASP A 173 -8.23 -2.45 7.20
CA ASP A 173 -8.12 -1.06 7.66
C ASP A 173 -9.42 -0.27 7.46
N ASP A 174 -10.17 -0.55 6.39
CA ASP A 174 -11.47 0.06 6.13
C ASP A 174 -12.49 -0.30 7.23
N HIS A 175 -12.55 -1.58 7.63
CA HIS A 175 -13.42 -2.04 8.71
C HIS A 175 -13.03 -1.40 10.05
N MET A 176 -11.74 -1.22 10.32
CA MET A 176 -11.30 -0.44 11.47
C MET A 176 -11.78 0.99 11.42
N ALA A 177 -11.72 1.62 10.25
CA ALA A 177 -12.16 3.00 10.12
C ALA A 177 -13.65 3.16 10.42
N VAL A 178 -14.49 2.23 9.92
CA VAL A 178 -15.91 2.16 10.27
C VAL A 178 -16.09 2.01 11.77
N TYR A 179 -15.37 1.07 12.38
CA TYR A 179 -15.52 0.72 13.78
C TYR A 179 -15.02 1.83 14.73
N ALA A 180 -13.85 2.41 14.46
CA ALA A 180 -13.31 3.52 15.23
C ALA A 180 -14.25 4.73 15.21
N LEU A 181 -14.83 5.04 14.05
CA LEU A 181 -15.83 6.10 13.92
C LEU A 181 -17.09 5.79 14.75
N ALA A 182 -17.62 4.56 14.64
CA ALA A 182 -18.79 4.11 15.40
C ALA A 182 -18.56 4.23 16.92
N VAL A 183 -17.46 3.67 17.44
CA VAL A 183 -17.14 3.68 18.87
C VAL A 183 -16.95 5.10 19.39
N LYS A 184 -16.16 5.93 18.69
CA LYS A 184 -15.89 7.30 19.13
C LYS A 184 -17.15 8.16 19.16
N TYR A 185 -18.06 7.97 18.20
CA TYR A 185 -19.32 8.72 18.15
C TYR A 185 -20.41 8.15 19.06
N GLY A 186 -20.30 6.86 19.43
CA GLY A 186 -21.36 6.12 20.10
C GLY A 186 -22.52 5.79 19.16
N ALA A 187 -22.21 5.42 17.92
CA ALA A 187 -23.17 4.97 16.91
C ALA A 187 -22.99 3.48 16.62
N GLU A 188 -24.05 2.82 16.14
CA GLU A 188 -23.99 1.41 15.71
C GLU A 188 -24.45 1.28 14.27
N PHE A 189 -23.52 0.90 13.39
CA PHE A 189 -23.76 0.70 11.96
C PHE A 189 -24.04 -0.77 11.64
N THR A 190 -24.81 -1.01 10.58
CA THR A 190 -24.83 -2.31 9.89
C THR A 190 -23.64 -2.35 8.93
N PHE A 191 -22.58 -3.07 9.29
CA PHE A 191 -21.43 -3.26 8.43
C PHE A 191 -21.70 -4.32 7.35
N VAL A 192 -21.51 -3.95 6.08
CA VAL A 192 -21.65 -4.85 4.93
C VAL A 192 -20.26 -5.13 4.35
N PRO A 193 -19.69 -6.33 4.58
CA PRO A 193 -18.33 -6.64 4.15
C PRO A 193 -18.26 -7.02 2.67
N TYR A 194 -17.23 -6.53 1.98
CA TYR A 194 -16.93 -6.92 0.60
C TYR A 194 -15.50 -7.46 0.48
N SER A 195 -15.22 -8.22 -0.59
CA SER A 195 -13.88 -8.75 -0.86
C SER A 195 -12.95 -7.68 -1.48
N GLY A 196 -12.75 -6.55 -0.82
CA GLY A 196 -11.93 -5.44 -1.31
C GLY A 196 -12.72 -4.20 -1.73
N GLY A 197 -12.00 -3.09 -1.90
CA GLY A 197 -12.59 -1.78 -2.21
C GLY A 197 -13.34 -1.71 -3.55
N ALA A 198 -12.94 -2.47 -4.57
CA ALA A 198 -13.61 -2.43 -5.87
C ALA A 198 -15.07 -2.96 -5.84
N PRO A 199 -15.35 -4.16 -5.28
CA PRO A 199 -16.73 -4.58 -5.02
C PRO A 199 -17.51 -3.64 -4.08
N ALA A 200 -16.88 -3.16 -3.00
CA ALA A 200 -17.54 -2.21 -2.07
C ALA A 200 -17.98 -0.91 -2.77
N ASN A 201 -17.13 -0.38 -3.64
CA ASN A 201 -17.45 0.80 -4.45
C ASN A 201 -18.65 0.58 -5.36
N LYS A 202 -18.75 -0.59 -6.01
CA LYS A 202 -19.88 -0.91 -6.89
C LYS A 202 -21.19 -0.97 -6.12
N ALA A 203 -21.19 -1.64 -4.97
CA ALA A 203 -22.36 -1.71 -4.09
C ALA A 203 -22.83 -0.32 -3.66
N PHE A 204 -21.90 0.51 -3.20
CA PHE A 204 -22.17 1.91 -2.85
C PHE A 204 -22.73 2.73 -4.02
N GLN A 205 -22.15 2.61 -5.22
CA GLN A 205 -22.64 3.28 -6.43
C GLN A 205 -24.04 2.82 -6.86
N SER A 206 -24.42 1.59 -6.53
CA SER A 206 -25.73 1.03 -6.87
C SER A 206 -26.85 1.38 -5.89
N GLY A 207 -26.52 1.96 -4.73
CA GLY A 207 -27.51 2.22 -3.68
C GLY A 207 -27.60 1.16 -2.58
N GLU A 208 -26.81 0.09 -2.65
CA GLU A 208 -26.89 -1.03 -1.70
C GLU A 208 -26.50 -0.65 -0.26
N VAL A 209 -25.60 0.33 -0.11
CA VAL A 209 -25.14 0.84 1.19
C VAL A 209 -25.24 2.37 1.27
N ASP A 210 -25.58 2.88 2.46
CA ASP A 210 -25.76 4.33 2.71
C ASP A 210 -24.41 5.08 2.69
N ILE A 211 -23.40 4.47 3.30
CA ILE A 211 -22.05 5.04 3.46
C ILE A 211 -21.03 4.07 2.86
N ALA A 212 -19.99 4.62 2.24
CA ALA A 212 -18.80 3.85 1.92
C ALA A 212 -17.58 4.40 2.64
N VAL A 213 -16.82 3.50 3.25
CA VAL A 213 -15.50 3.78 3.80
C VAL A 213 -14.47 3.03 2.95
N GLY A 214 -13.36 3.67 2.65
CA GLY A 214 -12.25 3.03 1.94
C GLY A 214 -11.06 3.96 1.79
N ASN A 215 -10.00 3.52 1.14
CA ASN A 215 -8.84 4.38 0.91
C ASN A 215 -9.06 5.40 -0.21
N VAL A 216 -8.46 6.58 -0.07
CA VAL A 216 -8.55 7.71 -1.01
C VAL A 216 -8.29 7.31 -2.48
N PHE A 217 -7.29 6.45 -2.74
CA PHE A 217 -7.01 5.99 -4.11
C PHE A 217 -8.21 5.32 -4.78
N ASP A 218 -8.91 4.43 -4.06
CA ASP A 218 -10.05 3.70 -4.60
C ASP A 218 -11.26 4.61 -4.83
N HIS A 219 -11.31 5.77 -4.19
CA HIS A 219 -12.45 6.67 -4.20
C HIS A 219 -12.51 7.57 -5.44
N LEU A 220 -11.37 7.79 -6.08
CA LEU A 220 -11.32 8.43 -7.39
C LEU A 220 -12.12 7.69 -8.45
N LYS A 221 -12.35 6.39 -8.26
CA LYS A 221 -13.14 5.54 -9.16
C LYS A 221 -14.65 5.79 -9.02
N THR A 222 -15.09 6.42 -7.93
CA THR A 222 -16.49 6.81 -7.70
C THR A 222 -16.74 8.31 -7.94
N LYS A 223 -15.82 9.00 -8.62
CA LYS A 223 -15.93 10.43 -8.89
C LYS A 223 -17.23 10.72 -9.64
N GLY A 224 -18.06 11.60 -9.06
CA GLY A 224 -19.33 12.03 -9.64
C GLY A 224 -20.58 11.39 -9.02
N SER A 225 -20.47 10.21 -8.41
CA SER A 225 -21.56 9.53 -7.70
C SER A 225 -21.49 9.66 -6.17
N ALA A 226 -20.38 10.21 -5.66
CA ALA A 226 -20.07 10.30 -4.24
C ALA A 226 -19.74 11.73 -3.79
N LYS A 227 -19.93 11.99 -2.50
CA LYS A 227 -19.40 13.14 -1.76
C LYS A 227 -18.40 12.62 -0.74
N ASP A 228 -17.14 13.01 -0.87
CA ASP A 228 -16.11 12.76 0.13
C ASP A 228 -16.31 13.74 1.30
N VAL A 229 -16.74 13.23 2.46
CA VAL A 229 -17.24 14.07 3.56
C VAL A 229 -16.30 14.14 4.75
N MET A 230 -15.41 13.16 4.90
CA MET A 230 -14.47 13.11 6.02
C MET A 230 -13.25 12.27 5.67
N VAL A 231 -12.06 12.85 5.75
CA VAL A 231 -10.80 12.10 5.70
C VAL A 231 -10.38 11.72 7.11
N LEU A 232 -9.97 10.47 7.32
CA LEU A 232 -9.65 9.93 8.64
C LEU A 232 -8.17 10.09 8.94
N ARG A 233 -7.76 11.35 9.13
CA ARG A 233 -6.41 11.76 9.49
C ARG A 233 -6.42 12.88 10.54
N PRO A 234 -5.30 13.09 11.26
CA PRO A 234 -5.14 14.23 12.17
C PRO A 234 -5.22 15.59 11.44
N SER A 235 -4.80 15.64 10.18
CA SER A 235 -4.77 16.84 9.35
C SER A 235 -5.36 16.58 7.97
N ARG A 236 -5.81 17.65 7.29
CA ARG A 236 -6.39 17.52 5.95
C ARG A 236 -5.38 16.91 4.98
N TYR A 237 -5.89 16.11 4.05
CA TYR A 237 -5.08 15.45 3.05
C TYR A 237 -4.89 16.33 1.81
N THR A 238 -3.78 17.06 1.78
CA THR A 238 -3.49 18.07 0.75
C THR A 238 -2.66 17.54 -0.43
N SER A 239 -2.14 16.31 -0.32
CA SER A 239 -1.34 15.64 -1.36
C SER A 239 -2.12 15.38 -2.66
N MET A 240 -3.46 15.49 -2.62
CA MET A 240 -4.32 15.32 -3.79
C MET A 240 -5.33 16.47 -3.88
N ASP A 241 -5.41 17.10 -5.05
CA ASP A 241 -6.29 18.27 -5.27
C ASP A 241 -7.75 17.98 -4.94
N ALA A 242 -8.26 16.81 -5.32
CA ALA A 242 -9.64 16.40 -5.05
C ALA A 242 -9.97 16.28 -3.55
N MET A 243 -8.96 16.18 -2.68
CA MET A 243 -9.14 16.01 -1.23
C MET A 243 -8.86 17.27 -0.42
N LYS A 244 -8.31 18.34 -1.03
CA LYS A 244 -7.93 19.57 -0.31
C LYS A 244 -9.10 20.20 0.47
N GLY A 245 -10.32 20.05 -0.04
CA GLY A 245 -11.56 20.55 0.60
C GLY A 245 -12.19 19.59 1.61
N VAL A 246 -11.72 18.35 1.71
CA VAL A 246 -12.32 17.33 2.57
C VAL A 246 -11.83 17.53 4.00
N LYS A 247 -12.79 17.67 4.93
CA LYS A 247 -12.55 17.92 6.35
C LYS A 247 -12.02 16.67 7.05
N THR A 248 -11.26 16.86 8.12
CA THR A 248 -10.91 15.78 9.06
C THR A 248 -12.09 15.43 9.96
N ALA A 249 -11.98 14.33 10.72
CA ALA A 249 -12.98 14.02 11.75
C ALA A 249 -13.10 15.13 12.81
N LYS A 250 -11.97 15.71 13.23
CA LYS A 250 -11.95 16.82 14.20
C LYS A 250 -12.69 18.04 13.67
N GLU A 251 -12.56 18.35 12.38
CA GLU A 251 -13.27 19.47 11.74
C GLU A 251 -14.74 19.19 11.45
N SER A 252 -15.11 17.94 11.18
CA SER A 252 -16.47 17.55 10.79
C SER A 252 -17.39 17.27 11.98
N ILE A 253 -16.87 16.63 13.04
CA ILE A 253 -17.67 16.18 14.20
C ILE A 253 -17.03 16.54 15.55
N GLY A 254 -15.91 17.26 15.56
CA GLY A 254 -15.24 17.67 16.80
C GLY A 254 -14.48 16.55 17.53
N MET A 255 -14.31 15.39 16.89
CA MET A 255 -13.72 14.19 17.52
C MET A 255 -12.43 13.77 16.83
N ASP A 256 -11.50 13.23 17.62
CA ASP A 256 -10.34 12.50 17.11
C ASP A 256 -10.68 11.02 16.98
N VAL A 257 -10.54 10.51 15.76
CA VAL A 257 -10.81 9.11 15.39
C VAL A 257 -9.53 8.38 14.97
N GLY A 258 -8.36 9.01 15.11
CA GLY A 258 -7.04 8.46 14.76
C GLY A 258 -6.57 8.82 13.34
N ASP A 259 -5.36 8.36 13.01
CA ASP A 259 -4.82 8.34 11.64
C ASP A 259 -5.08 6.96 11.05
N LEU A 260 -6.11 6.85 10.20
CA LEU A 260 -6.62 5.60 9.68
C LEU A 260 -6.37 5.55 8.17
N GLY A 261 -5.80 4.46 7.71
CA GLY A 261 -5.50 4.22 6.32
C GLY A 261 -4.62 2.99 6.13
N SER A 262 -4.24 2.77 4.89
CA SER A 262 -3.34 1.69 4.51
C SER A 262 -1.99 2.24 4.08
N THR A 263 -0.92 1.71 4.67
CA THR A 263 0.40 1.76 4.02
C THR A 263 0.61 0.49 3.20
N ARG A 264 1.36 0.61 2.11
CA ARG A 264 1.59 -0.51 1.18
C ARG A 264 3.07 -0.68 0.93
N GLY A 265 3.67 -1.55 1.74
CA GLY A 265 5.06 -1.91 1.64
C GLY A 265 5.28 -3.23 0.91
N TRP A 266 6.53 -3.63 0.84
CA TRP A 266 6.98 -4.84 0.16
C TRP A 266 7.84 -5.67 1.09
N ALA A 267 7.68 -6.98 1.01
CA ALA A 267 8.56 -7.92 1.69
C ALA A 267 8.80 -9.17 0.85
N ALA A 268 9.90 -9.85 1.14
CA ALA A 268 10.18 -11.20 0.69
C ALA A 268 9.96 -12.20 1.84
N PRO A 269 9.95 -13.53 1.59
CA PRO A 269 9.99 -14.52 2.65
C PRO A 269 11.26 -14.39 3.51
N ALA A 270 11.12 -14.51 4.83
CA ALA A 270 12.26 -14.51 5.75
C ALA A 270 13.23 -15.66 5.43
N GLY A 271 14.54 -15.35 5.46
CA GLY A 271 15.60 -16.28 5.08
C GLY A 271 15.94 -16.26 3.59
N ILE A 272 15.42 -15.30 2.82
CA ILE A 272 15.99 -14.93 1.52
C ILE A 272 17.50 -14.64 1.64
N PRO A 273 18.36 -15.05 0.66
CA PRO A 273 19.79 -14.75 0.71
C PRO A 273 20.08 -13.27 0.92
N ALA A 274 20.95 -12.96 1.89
CA ALA A 274 21.21 -11.57 2.32
C ALA A 274 21.60 -10.64 1.15
N LYS A 275 22.51 -11.08 0.27
CA LYS A 275 22.91 -10.31 -0.92
C LYS A 275 21.72 -10.01 -1.84
N LEU A 276 20.79 -10.95 -2.02
CA LEU A 276 19.61 -10.76 -2.87
C LEU A 276 18.63 -9.77 -2.24
N LEU A 277 18.43 -9.86 -0.92
CA LEU A 277 17.61 -8.89 -0.19
C LEU A 277 18.19 -7.48 -0.26
N THR A 278 19.52 -7.34 -0.15
CA THR A 278 20.20 -6.05 -0.34
C THR A 278 19.93 -5.47 -1.72
N VAL A 279 20.02 -6.28 -2.79
CA VAL A 279 19.66 -5.84 -4.15
C VAL A 279 18.21 -5.36 -4.20
N TYR A 280 17.27 -6.10 -3.59
CA TYR A 280 15.84 -5.75 -3.63
C TYR A 280 15.54 -4.46 -2.86
N ARG A 281 16.19 -4.26 -1.71
CA ARG A 281 16.10 -3.03 -0.88
C ARG A 281 16.71 -1.83 -1.62
N GLU A 282 17.89 -1.96 -2.20
CA GLU A 282 18.53 -0.89 -2.98
C GLU A 282 17.72 -0.54 -4.23
N ALA A 283 17.25 -1.55 -4.97
CA ALA A 283 16.40 -1.32 -6.14
C ALA A 283 15.11 -0.60 -5.77
N PHE A 284 14.49 -0.94 -4.63
CA PHE A 284 13.33 -0.22 -4.11
C PHE A 284 13.69 1.23 -3.78
N ALA A 285 14.75 1.47 -3.00
CA ALA A 285 15.19 2.82 -2.64
C ALA A 285 15.49 3.70 -3.87
N MET A 286 16.10 3.12 -4.91
CA MET A 286 16.34 3.80 -6.18
C MET A 286 15.02 4.06 -6.93
N ALA A 287 14.10 3.10 -6.98
CA ALA A 287 12.84 3.21 -7.71
C ALA A 287 11.93 4.29 -7.11
N VAL A 288 11.79 4.33 -5.78
CA VAL A 288 10.93 5.33 -5.11
C VAL A 288 11.46 6.75 -5.23
N ASN A 289 12.77 6.90 -5.48
CA ASN A 289 13.42 8.18 -5.73
C ASN A 289 13.49 8.56 -7.21
N ASP A 290 13.11 7.67 -8.12
CA ASP A 290 13.07 7.95 -9.56
C ASP A 290 12.00 9.02 -9.87
N PRO A 291 12.36 10.15 -10.51
CA PRO A 291 11.40 11.20 -10.85
C PRO A 291 10.26 10.69 -11.73
N GLU A 292 10.51 9.73 -12.63
CA GLU A 292 9.47 9.14 -13.48
C GLU A 292 8.55 8.22 -12.69
N TYR A 293 9.03 7.55 -11.64
CA TYR A 293 8.16 6.85 -10.71
C TYR A 293 7.25 7.83 -9.97
N LYS A 294 7.82 8.90 -9.39
CA LYS A 294 7.03 9.93 -8.68
C LYS A 294 5.98 10.53 -9.58
N LYS A 295 6.31 10.85 -10.83
CA LYS A 295 5.38 11.35 -11.85
C LYS A 295 4.30 10.33 -12.21
N ALA A 296 4.67 9.07 -12.45
CA ALA A 296 3.72 8.01 -12.77
C ALA A 296 2.76 7.74 -11.60
N ALA A 297 3.26 7.83 -10.37
CA ALA A 297 2.50 7.69 -9.15
C ALA A 297 1.50 8.84 -8.96
N LEU A 298 1.96 10.09 -9.07
CA LEU A 298 1.10 11.28 -8.99
C LEU A 298 0.04 11.30 -10.10
N LYS A 299 0.39 10.89 -11.33
CA LYS A 299 -0.59 10.77 -12.43
C LYS A 299 -1.73 9.79 -12.12
N ARG A 300 -1.46 8.79 -11.27
CA ARG A 300 -2.46 7.83 -10.77
C ARG A 300 -2.99 8.21 -9.39
N ASN A 301 -2.68 9.42 -8.90
CA ASN A 301 -3.09 9.95 -7.60
C ASN A 301 -2.65 9.10 -6.40
N ILE A 302 -1.46 8.53 -6.52
CA ILE A 302 -0.81 7.79 -5.45
C ILE A 302 -0.07 8.79 -4.58
N THR A 303 -0.39 8.84 -3.30
CA THR A 303 0.38 9.65 -2.37
C THR A 303 1.61 8.90 -1.93
N ILE A 304 2.75 9.50 -2.25
CA ILE A 304 4.06 9.04 -1.86
C ILE A 304 4.44 9.74 -0.55
N VAL A 305 5.01 8.98 0.37
CA VAL A 305 5.66 9.47 1.58
C VAL A 305 7.16 9.18 1.51
N ASP A 306 7.91 9.78 2.43
CA ASP A 306 9.32 9.45 2.59
C ASP A 306 9.47 7.94 2.82
N PRO A 307 10.34 7.28 2.06
CA PRO A 307 10.42 5.84 2.07
C PRO A 307 11.09 5.34 3.34
N LEU A 308 10.53 4.29 3.93
CA LEU A 308 11.25 3.46 4.91
C LEU A 308 11.73 2.21 4.18
N VAL A 309 13.00 1.86 4.34
CA VAL A 309 13.64 0.76 3.59
C VAL A 309 14.27 -0.22 4.55
N GLY A 310 14.14 -1.52 4.25
CA GLY A 310 14.75 -2.57 5.04
C GLY A 310 14.35 -2.51 6.51
N ASP A 311 15.32 -2.35 7.39
CA ASP A 311 15.12 -2.50 8.83
C ASP A 311 14.29 -1.34 9.42
N ASP A 312 14.31 -0.14 8.81
CA ASP A 312 13.42 0.96 9.19
C ASP A 312 11.95 0.61 8.90
N PHE A 313 11.68 -0.02 7.76
CA PHE A 313 10.35 -0.55 7.48
C PHE A 313 10.00 -1.73 8.41
N GLY A 314 10.99 -2.56 8.77
CA GLY A 314 10.83 -3.60 9.78
C GLY A 314 10.46 -3.04 11.16
N GLY A 315 11.04 -1.91 11.56
CA GLY A 315 10.66 -1.16 12.76
C GLY A 315 9.22 -0.68 12.68
N PHE A 316 8.86 -0.02 11.58
CA PHE A 316 7.48 0.43 11.35
C PHE A 316 6.46 -0.71 11.37
N MET A 317 6.78 -1.88 10.80
CA MET A 317 5.93 -3.07 10.88
C MET A 317 5.67 -3.51 12.34
N LYS A 318 6.69 -3.44 13.21
CA LYS A 318 6.57 -3.77 14.64
C LYS A 318 5.76 -2.72 15.39
N ASP A 319 5.95 -1.44 15.09
CA ASP A 319 5.19 -0.35 15.71
C ASP A 319 3.69 -0.48 15.38
N GLN A 320 3.37 -0.80 14.12
CA GLN A 320 2.01 -1.08 13.70
C GLN A 320 1.44 -2.34 14.37
N GLN A 321 2.25 -3.37 14.60
CA GLN A 321 1.83 -4.56 15.35
C GLN A 321 1.51 -4.25 16.82
N ALA A 322 2.28 -3.37 17.46
CA ALA A 322 2.02 -2.94 18.83
C ALA A 322 0.70 -2.15 18.93
N LEU A 323 0.45 -1.24 17.98
CA LEU A 323 -0.80 -0.45 17.90
C LEU A 323 -2.05 -1.34 17.78
N VAL A 324 -1.91 -2.48 17.11
CA VAL A 324 -3.02 -3.43 16.93
C VAL A 324 -3.47 -4.07 18.25
N GLY A 325 -2.59 -4.22 19.23
CA GLY A 325 -2.97 -4.74 20.56
C GLY A 325 -4.08 -3.90 21.21
N ASP A 326 -3.90 -2.57 21.20
CA ASP A 326 -4.87 -1.62 21.75
C ASP A 326 -6.19 -1.61 20.97
N LEU A 327 -6.11 -1.80 19.65
CA LEU A 327 -7.28 -1.82 18.76
C LEU A 327 -8.09 -3.12 18.90
N LEU A 328 -7.43 -4.27 19.07
CA LEU A 328 -8.08 -5.57 19.25
C LEU A 328 -9.00 -5.59 20.46
N ASP A 329 -8.57 -4.98 21.56
CA ASP A 329 -9.40 -4.90 22.76
C ASP A 329 -10.69 -4.12 22.52
N LEU A 330 -10.67 -3.11 21.63
CA LEU A 330 -11.89 -2.46 21.19
C LEU A 330 -12.76 -3.43 20.39
N PHE A 331 -12.22 -4.09 19.35
CA PHE A 331 -12.99 -5.04 18.53
C PHE A 331 -13.62 -6.19 19.33
N VAL A 332 -12.91 -6.71 20.34
CA VAL A 332 -13.42 -7.74 21.25
C VAL A 332 -14.57 -7.19 22.10
N LYS A 333 -14.42 -5.99 22.68
CA LYS A 333 -15.52 -5.33 23.42
C LYS A 333 -16.73 -5.04 22.56
N GLY A 334 -16.53 -4.74 21.28
CA GLY A 334 -17.59 -4.55 20.29
C GLY A 334 -18.27 -5.85 19.81
N GLY A 335 -17.82 -7.03 20.25
CA GLY A 335 -18.40 -8.31 19.85
C GLY A 335 -18.03 -8.79 18.44
N TYR A 336 -17.10 -8.10 17.75
CA TYR A 336 -16.70 -8.40 16.38
C TYR A 336 -15.65 -9.51 16.28
N ILE A 337 -14.89 -9.72 17.35
CA ILE A 337 -13.95 -10.84 17.48
C ILE A 337 -14.36 -11.64 18.72
N LYS A 338 -14.69 -12.92 18.53
CA LYS A 338 -14.86 -13.86 19.64
C LYS A 338 -13.47 -14.36 20.02
N LYS A 339 -13.02 -14.02 21.24
CA LYS A 339 -11.85 -14.68 21.87
C LYS A 339 -12.20 -16.12 22.24
#